data_AF-A0A1A9AM17-F1
#
_entry.id   AF-A0A1A9AM17-F1
#
_cell.length_a   1.000
_cell.length_b   1.000
_cell.length_c   1.000
_cell.angle_alpha   90.00
_cell.angle_beta   90.00
_cell.angle_gamma   90.00
#
_symmetry.space_group_name_H-M   'P 1'
#
loop_
_entity.id
_entity.type
_entity.pdbx_description
1 polymer ?
#
loop_
_entity_poly.entity_id
_entity_poly.type
_entity_poly.pdbx_seq_one_letter_code
_entity_poly.pdbx_strand_id
1 'polypeptide(L)'
;MVDTTNVHPLYSSKIYDRLETRNLQKGDREKCEQLDRTIKLQYRDSDSLTYFCQSFTGNLLNYENIKISDFFDKFRCIFLNIWLYEYLVKEKLNLSDHKYSFVEGNIVTLWREYNFQNKCKYDFIYYSNEKDYDRMKKMYEFALNFEKLYFFIKNIKMF
;
A
#
# COMPACT_ATOMS: atom_id res chain seq x y z
N MET A 1 -14.71 13.58 25.64
CA MET A 1 -15.20 14.17 24.38
C MET A 1 -14.91 13.16 23.27
N VAL A 2 -15.94 12.68 22.58
CA VAL A 2 -15.78 11.83 21.40
C VAL A 2 -15.50 12.75 20.23
N ASP A 3 -14.36 12.56 19.56
CA ASP A 3 -14.03 13.26 18.32
C ASP A 3 -15.01 12.80 17.23
N THR A 4 -15.87 13.72 16.79
CA THR A 4 -16.91 13.49 15.79
C THR A 4 -16.36 13.43 14.37
N THR A 5 -15.04 13.59 14.15
CA THR A 5 -14.43 13.51 12.83
C THR A 5 -14.09 12.08 12.38
N ASN A 6 -14.20 11.08 13.25
CA ASN A 6 -13.80 9.71 12.95
C ASN A 6 -14.89 8.69 13.35
N VAL A 7 -16.07 8.80 12.73
CA VAL A 7 -17.24 7.98 13.09
C VAL A 7 -17.13 6.52 12.61
N HIS A 8 -16.12 6.15 11.82
CA HIS A 8 -15.86 4.77 11.42
C HIS A 8 -14.37 4.42 11.53
N PRO A 9 -14.00 3.26 12.10
CA PRO A 9 -12.61 2.81 12.04
C PRO A 9 -12.19 2.71 10.58
N LEU A 10 -11.09 3.40 10.22
CA LEU A 10 -10.52 3.39 8.87
C LEU A 10 -10.24 1.95 8.47
N TYR A 11 -11.10 1.36 7.64
CA TYR A 11 -11.04 -0.07 7.31
C TYR A 11 -9.84 -0.41 6.45
N SER A 12 -9.29 0.60 5.81
CA SER A 12 -8.01 0.57 5.13
C SER A 12 -6.87 0.05 6.00
N SER A 13 -6.79 0.44 7.28
CA SER A 13 -5.71 0.05 8.20
C SER A 13 -5.56 -1.46 8.25
N LYS A 14 -6.64 -2.19 8.50
CA LYS A 14 -6.67 -3.66 8.53
C LYS A 14 -6.32 -4.31 7.19
N ILE A 15 -6.48 -3.60 6.08
CA ILE A 15 -6.06 -4.07 4.76
C ILE A 15 -4.57 -3.86 4.58
N TYR A 16 -4.06 -2.70 4.98
CA TYR A 16 -2.63 -2.39 4.93
C TYR A 16 -1.83 -3.29 5.86
N ASP A 17 -2.29 -3.53 7.09
CA ASP A 17 -1.68 -4.49 8.02
C ASP A 17 -1.59 -5.89 7.37
N ARG A 18 -2.62 -6.29 6.60
CA ARG A 18 -2.61 -7.54 5.84
C ARG A 18 -1.62 -7.51 4.69
N LEU A 19 -1.52 -6.41 3.95
CA LEU A 19 -0.51 -6.26 2.90
C LEU A 19 0.90 -6.32 3.51
N GLU A 20 1.12 -5.70 4.66
CA GLU A 20 2.40 -5.65 5.37
C GLU A 20 2.86 -7.00 5.91
N THR A 21 1.93 -7.79 6.46
CA THR A 21 2.30 -9.00 7.22
C THR A 21 2.10 -10.29 6.44
N ARG A 22 1.06 -10.40 5.60
CA ARG A 22 0.61 -11.68 5.04
C ARG A 22 1.62 -12.32 4.10
N ASN A 23 2.30 -11.49 3.31
CA ASN A 23 3.25 -11.95 2.29
C ASN A 23 4.71 -11.67 2.65
N LEU A 24 4.98 -11.21 3.88
CA LEU A 24 6.32 -10.82 4.33
C LEU A 24 7.36 -11.94 4.11
N GLN A 25 7.02 -13.17 4.50
CA GLN A 25 7.93 -14.33 4.37
C GLN A 25 8.10 -14.81 2.92
N LYS A 26 7.30 -14.30 2.00
CA LYS A 26 7.43 -14.55 0.56
C LYS A 26 8.27 -13.47 -0.15
N GLY A 27 8.70 -12.45 0.59
CA GLY A 27 9.52 -11.37 0.07
C GLY A 27 10.91 -11.81 -0.32
N ASP A 28 11.49 -11.09 -1.28
CA ASP A 28 12.85 -11.30 -1.75
C ASP A 28 13.85 -10.65 -0.79
N ARG A 29 14.25 -11.44 0.20
CA ARG A 29 15.15 -10.99 1.26
C ARG A 29 16.49 -10.48 0.73
N GLU A 30 17.06 -11.13 -0.27
CA GLU A 30 18.37 -10.76 -0.81
C GLU A 30 18.32 -9.39 -1.50
N LYS A 31 17.35 -9.17 -2.39
CA LYS A 31 17.16 -7.85 -3.01
C LYS A 31 16.88 -6.76 -1.99
N CYS A 32 16.10 -7.08 -0.94
CA CYS A 32 15.76 -6.10 0.08
C CYS A 32 16.94 -5.74 0.97
N GLU A 33 17.79 -6.70 1.34
CA GLU A 33 19.04 -6.42 2.05
C GLU A 33 20.01 -5.61 1.19
N GLN A 34 20.06 -5.86 -0.13
CA GLN A 34 20.86 -5.07 -1.06
C GLN A 34 20.34 -3.62 -1.19
N LEU A 35 19.03 -3.44 -1.31
CA LEU A 35 18.40 -2.12 -1.36
C LEU A 35 18.68 -1.34 -0.07
N ASP A 36 18.50 -1.97 1.09
CA ASP A 36 18.75 -1.36 2.40
C ASP A 36 20.20 -0.88 2.55
N ARG A 37 21.18 -1.72 2.15
CA ARG A 37 22.59 -1.33 2.13
C ARG A 37 22.84 -0.13 1.22
N THR A 38 22.23 -0.12 0.03
CA THR A 38 22.38 0.96 -0.95
C THR A 38 21.84 2.28 -0.38
N ILE A 39 20.66 2.24 0.25
CA ILE A 39 20.05 3.42 0.89
C ILE A 39 20.93 3.92 2.03
N LYS A 40 21.43 3.03 2.90
CA LYS A 40 22.29 3.42 4.04
C LYS A 40 23.64 4.00 3.61
N LEU A 41 24.19 3.55 2.48
CA LEU A 41 25.42 4.12 1.91
C LEU A 41 25.20 5.56 1.43
N GLN A 42 24.06 5.84 0.82
CA GLN A 42 23.73 7.15 0.26
C GLN A 42 23.15 8.12 1.30
N TYR A 43 22.36 7.61 2.23
CA TYR A 43 21.67 8.34 3.30
C TYR A 43 22.01 7.70 4.64
N ARG A 44 23.11 8.14 5.25
CA ARG A 44 23.54 7.70 6.58
C ARG A 44 22.41 7.95 7.60
N ASP A 45 22.31 7.07 8.59
CA ASP A 45 21.29 7.10 9.66
C ASP A 45 19.84 6.92 9.17
N SER A 46 19.64 6.36 7.97
CA SER A 46 18.32 5.97 7.49
C SER A 46 17.79 4.73 8.22
N ASP A 47 16.51 4.79 8.61
CA ASP A 47 15.76 3.63 9.07
C ASP A 47 15.77 2.52 8.00
N SER A 48 15.75 1.27 8.48
CA SER A 48 15.79 0.10 7.61
C SER A 48 14.51 -0.02 6.80
N LEU A 49 14.63 -0.17 5.48
CA LEU A 49 13.48 -0.46 4.60
C LEU A 49 13.35 -1.94 4.28
N THR A 50 14.10 -2.81 4.98
CA THR A 50 14.09 -4.25 4.70
C THR A 50 12.70 -4.85 4.89
N TYR A 51 12.01 -4.49 5.99
CA TYR A 51 10.67 -5.00 6.28
C TYR A 51 9.67 -4.58 5.20
N PHE A 52 9.66 -3.29 4.85
CA PHE A 52 8.86 -2.75 3.76
C PHE A 52 9.11 -3.48 2.44
N CYS A 53 10.38 -3.57 2.03
CA CYS A 53 10.75 -4.16 0.77
C CYS A 53 10.34 -5.64 0.71
N GLN A 54 10.49 -6.39 1.80
CA GLN A 54 10.07 -7.78 1.87
C GLN A 54 8.56 -7.92 1.74
N SER A 55 7.80 -7.10 2.46
CA SER A 55 6.35 -7.03 2.29
C SER A 55 5.98 -6.70 0.84
N PHE A 56 6.59 -5.68 0.26
CA PHE A 56 6.32 -5.22 -1.10
C PHE A 56 6.61 -6.31 -2.14
N THR A 57 7.82 -6.84 -2.17
CA THR A 57 8.21 -7.92 -3.11
C THR A 57 7.37 -9.18 -2.90
N GLY A 58 7.03 -9.51 -1.65
CA GLY A 58 6.13 -10.61 -1.33
C GLY A 58 4.72 -10.40 -1.89
N ASN A 59 4.20 -9.17 -1.82
CA ASN A 59 2.93 -8.81 -2.45
C ASN A 59 3.00 -8.89 -3.98
N LEU A 60 4.11 -8.48 -4.61
CA LEU A 60 4.29 -8.62 -6.05
C LEU A 60 4.26 -10.11 -6.47
N LEU A 61 5.02 -10.95 -5.79
CA LEU A 61 5.12 -12.39 -6.04
C LEU A 61 3.79 -13.12 -5.83
N ASN A 62 3.01 -12.67 -4.85
CA ASN A 62 1.77 -13.33 -4.45
C ASN A 62 0.51 -12.53 -4.83
N TYR A 63 0.61 -11.64 -5.81
CA TYR A 63 -0.42 -10.66 -6.15
C TYR A 63 -1.80 -11.28 -6.44
N GLU A 64 -1.83 -12.38 -7.19
CA GLU A 64 -3.08 -13.06 -7.53
C GLU A 64 -3.84 -13.59 -6.31
N ASN A 65 -3.14 -13.77 -5.18
CA ASN A 65 -3.69 -14.27 -3.94
C ASN A 65 -4.02 -13.13 -2.94
N ILE A 66 -3.83 -11.87 -3.32
CA ILE A 66 -4.20 -10.72 -2.49
C ILE A 66 -5.73 -10.55 -2.53
N LYS A 67 -6.41 -11.18 -1.58
CA LYS A 67 -7.85 -11.01 -1.43
C LYS A 67 -8.18 -9.88 -0.44
N ILE A 68 -8.70 -8.78 -0.97
CA ILE A 68 -9.27 -7.68 -0.17
C ILE A 68 -10.66 -8.10 0.33
N SER A 69 -11.53 -8.37 -0.64
CA SER A 69 -12.86 -8.97 -0.51
C SER A 69 -13.35 -9.43 -1.89
N ASP A 70 -14.45 -10.17 -1.95
CA ASP A 70 -15.05 -10.57 -3.22
C ASP A 70 -15.55 -9.37 -4.03
N PHE A 71 -16.00 -8.31 -3.36
CA PHE A 71 -16.47 -7.08 -4.01
C PHE A 71 -15.31 -6.30 -4.67
N PHE A 72 -14.12 -6.36 -4.08
CA PHE A 72 -12.96 -5.56 -4.50
C PHE A 72 -11.89 -6.32 -5.28
N ASP A 73 -12.15 -7.56 -5.69
CA ASP A 73 -11.12 -8.41 -6.31
C ASP A 73 -10.52 -7.79 -7.59
N LYS A 74 -11.34 -7.19 -8.45
CA LYS A 74 -10.87 -6.48 -9.66
C LYS A 74 -10.13 -5.16 -9.37
N PHE A 75 -10.17 -4.67 -8.13
CA PHE A 75 -9.59 -3.40 -7.74
C PHE A 75 -8.27 -3.56 -6.97
N ARG A 76 -7.77 -4.79 -6.73
CA ARG A 76 -6.50 -5.10 -6.04
C ARG A 76 -5.36 -4.13 -6.34
N CYS A 77 -5.18 -3.75 -7.61
CA CYS A 77 -4.13 -2.83 -8.04
C CYS A 77 -4.24 -1.44 -7.40
N ILE A 78 -5.45 -0.88 -7.28
CA ILE A 78 -5.70 0.42 -6.63
C ILE A 78 -5.33 0.32 -5.16
N PHE A 79 -5.77 -0.75 -4.50
CA PHE A 79 -5.50 -1.01 -3.08
C PHE A 79 -3.99 -1.08 -2.80
N LEU A 80 -3.25 -1.78 -3.67
CA LEU A 80 -1.79 -1.89 -3.58
C LEU A 80 -1.11 -0.52 -3.75
N ASN A 81 -1.51 0.27 -4.75
CA ASN A 81 -0.92 1.60 -5.00
C ASN A 81 -1.18 2.59 -3.86
N ILE A 82 -2.40 2.61 -3.30
CA ILE A 82 -2.70 3.48 -2.15
C ILE A 82 -1.90 3.06 -0.92
N TRP A 83 -1.80 1.75 -0.66
CA TRP A 83 -0.97 1.23 0.43
C TRP A 83 0.49 1.67 0.30
N LEU A 84 1.08 1.56 -0.89
CA LEU A 84 2.47 1.99 -1.13
C LEU A 84 2.68 3.46 -0.87
N TYR A 85 1.79 4.31 -1.38
CA TYR A 85 1.86 5.73 -1.10
C TYR A 85 1.78 5.99 0.41
N GLU A 86 0.81 5.38 1.10
CA GLU A 86 0.68 5.53 2.54
C GLU A 86 1.90 5.04 3.31
N TYR A 87 2.47 3.92 2.90
CA TYR A 87 3.65 3.38 3.54
C TYR A 87 4.83 4.34 3.39
N LEU A 88 5.06 4.85 2.16
CA LEU A 88 6.14 5.80 1.89
C LEU A 88 5.97 7.12 2.64
N VAL A 89 4.74 7.59 2.80
CA VAL A 89 4.43 8.77 3.61
C VAL A 89 4.54 8.48 5.11
N LYS A 90 4.13 7.28 5.58
CA LYS A 90 4.21 6.85 6.98
C LYS A 90 5.65 6.63 7.47
N GLU A 91 6.55 6.18 6.60
CA GLU A 91 7.99 6.06 6.85
C GLU A 91 8.71 7.41 7.04
N LYS A 92 7.96 8.52 7.19
CA LYS A 92 8.48 9.88 7.35
C LYS A 92 9.46 10.31 6.25
N LEU A 93 9.38 9.69 5.07
CA LEU A 93 10.10 10.21 3.92
C LEU A 93 9.38 11.50 3.52
N ASN A 94 10.06 12.62 3.71
CA ASN A 94 9.56 13.89 3.22
C ASN A 94 9.50 13.79 1.69
N LEU A 95 8.32 13.98 1.10
CA LEU A 95 8.10 13.89 -0.36
C LEU A 95 9.02 14.84 -1.16
N SER A 96 9.52 15.89 -0.51
CA SER A 96 10.48 16.84 -1.09
C SER A 96 11.96 16.46 -0.91
N ASP A 97 12.27 15.37 -0.21
CA ASP A 97 13.63 14.88 0.00
C ASP A 97 14.09 14.01 -1.18
N HIS A 98 15.35 14.20 -1.60
CA HIS A 98 16.02 13.32 -2.55
C HIS A 98 15.98 11.84 -2.12
N LYS A 99 15.94 11.55 -0.80
CA LYS A 99 15.76 10.20 -0.28
C LYS A 99 14.44 9.58 -0.74
N TYR A 100 13.35 10.35 -0.78
CA TYR A 100 12.06 9.86 -1.28
C TYR A 100 12.17 9.45 -2.74
N SER A 101 12.68 10.34 -3.60
CA SER A 101 12.86 10.04 -5.03
C SER A 101 13.77 8.84 -5.28
N PHE A 102 14.79 8.66 -4.42
CA PHE A 102 15.66 7.49 -4.50
C PHE A 102 14.92 6.19 -4.15
N VAL A 103 14.18 6.16 -3.04
CA VAL A 103 13.38 5.00 -2.63
C VAL A 103 12.29 4.69 -3.65
N GLU A 104 11.59 5.71 -4.12
CA GLU A 104 10.59 5.62 -5.19
C GLU A 104 11.16 4.99 -6.46
N GLY A 105 12.32 5.47 -6.93
CA GLY A 105 12.99 4.93 -8.11
C GLY A 105 13.35 3.44 -7.98
N ASN A 106 13.77 3.02 -6.79
CA ASN A 106 14.05 1.60 -6.50
C ASN A 106 12.76 0.75 -6.47
N ILE A 107 11.67 1.26 -5.92
CA ILE A 107 10.36 0.58 -5.95
C ILE A 107 9.87 0.40 -7.37
N VAL A 108 9.98 1.44 -8.22
CA VAL A 108 9.63 1.37 -9.64
C VAL A 108 10.51 0.36 -10.39
N THR A 109 11.79 0.27 -10.03
CA THR A 109 12.73 -0.71 -10.59
C THR A 109 12.32 -2.13 -10.23
N LEU A 110 12.08 -2.40 -8.95
CA LEU A 110 11.55 -3.69 -8.50
C LEU A 110 10.21 -4.02 -9.19
N TRP A 111 9.29 -3.06 -9.30
CA TRP A 111 8.02 -3.25 -10.03
C TRP A 111 8.22 -3.77 -11.46
N ARG A 112 9.22 -3.22 -12.17
CA ARG A 112 9.58 -3.59 -13.54
C ARG A 112 10.24 -4.96 -13.59
N GLU A 113 11.20 -5.23 -12.72
CA GLU A 113 11.92 -6.50 -12.68
C GLU A 113 11.00 -7.70 -12.45
N TYR A 114 9.93 -7.51 -11.66
CA TYR A 114 8.91 -8.52 -11.43
C TYR A 114 7.87 -8.60 -12.55
N ASN A 115 8.09 -7.91 -13.69
CA ASN A 115 7.18 -7.78 -14.83
C ASN A 115 5.75 -7.38 -14.42
N PHE A 116 5.64 -6.63 -13.34
CA PHE A 116 4.37 -6.42 -12.67
C PHE A 116 3.53 -5.32 -13.33
N GLN A 117 4.13 -4.52 -14.21
CA GLN A 117 3.45 -3.48 -15.00
C GLN A 117 2.29 -4.01 -15.85
N ASN A 118 2.39 -5.26 -16.33
CA ASN A 118 1.32 -5.88 -17.13
C ASN A 118 0.12 -6.30 -16.28
N LYS A 119 0.28 -6.43 -14.95
CA LYS A 119 -0.77 -6.84 -14.01
C LYS A 119 -1.38 -5.66 -13.27
N CYS A 120 -0.53 -4.72 -12.88
CA CYS A 120 -0.92 -3.55 -12.13
C CYS A 120 0.02 -2.41 -12.51
N LYS A 121 -0.57 -1.32 -13.01
CA LYS A 121 0.16 -0.10 -13.28
C LYS A 121 0.59 0.52 -11.96
N TYR A 122 1.84 0.98 -11.88
CA TYR A 122 2.30 1.77 -10.76
C TYR A 122 1.76 3.19 -10.94
N ASP A 123 0.77 3.55 -10.12
CA ASP A 123 0.09 4.86 -10.15
C ASP A 123 0.24 5.59 -8.80
N PHE A 124 0.92 4.99 -7.82
CA PHE A 124 1.13 5.60 -6.50
C PHE A 124 1.85 6.95 -6.55
N ILE A 125 2.65 7.18 -7.59
CA ILE A 125 3.34 8.45 -7.86
C ILE A 125 2.34 9.60 -8.04
N TYR A 126 1.19 9.33 -8.66
CA TYR A 126 0.16 10.35 -8.87
C TYR A 126 -0.52 10.78 -7.55
N TYR A 127 -0.35 10.02 -6.47
CA TYR A 127 -0.82 10.40 -5.15
C TYR A 127 0.15 11.35 -4.43
N SER A 128 1.34 11.66 -5.00
CA SER A 128 2.29 12.62 -4.42
C SER A 128 1.73 14.04 -4.24
N ASN A 129 0.67 14.40 -4.95
CA ASN A 129 -0.11 15.60 -4.64
C ASN A 129 -1.05 15.32 -3.45
N GLU A 130 -0.81 15.99 -2.32
CA GLU A 130 -1.58 15.85 -1.08
C GLU A 130 -3.09 15.91 -1.33
N LYS A 131 -3.59 16.85 -2.15
CA LYS A 131 -5.03 16.98 -2.45
C LYS A 131 -5.60 15.77 -3.19
N ASP A 132 -4.83 15.22 -4.12
CA ASP A 132 -5.27 14.07 -4.93
C ASP A 132 -5.25 12.80 -4.09
N TYR A 133 -4.23 12.62 -3.24
CA TYR A 133 -4.21 11.56 -2.25
C TYR A 133 -5.41 11.65 -1.31
N ASP A 134 -5.68 12.83 -0.73
CA ASP A 134 -6.75 13.00 0.26
C ASP A 134 -8.12 12.64 -0.32
N ARG A 135 -8.35 13.03 -1.56
CA ARG A 135 -9.56 12.68 -2.31
C ARG A 135 -9.63 11.17 -2.55
N MET A 136 -8.56 10.56 -3.05
CA MET A 136 -8.53 9.13 -3.34
C MET A 136 -8.70 8.29 -2.06
N LYS A 137 -8.07 8.71 -0.97
CA LYS A 137 -8.20 8.09 0.34
C LYS A 137 -9.63 8.13 0.86
N LYS A 138 -10.32 9.27 0.75
CA LYS A 138 -11.73 9.39 1.13
C LYS A 138 -12.64 8.48 0.30
N MET A 139 -12.43 8.43 -1.02
CA MET A 139 -13.18 7.52 -1.91
C MET A 139 -12.94 6.06 -1.57
N TYR A 140 -11.70 5.72 -1.22
CA TYR A 140 -11.28 4.39 -0.82
C TYR A 140 -11.94 3.92 0.49
N GLU A 141 -11.93 4.77 1.52
CA GLU A 141 -12.63 4.48 2.78
C GLU A 141 -14.15 4.35 2.57
N PHE A 142 -14.72 5.24 1.75
CA PHE A 142 -16.13 5.18 1.42
C PHE A 142 -16.50 3.85 0.75
N ALA A 143 -15.71 3.39 -0.24
CA ALA A 143 -15.95 2.12 -0.90
C ALA A 143 -15.92 0.93 0.09
N LEU A 144 -14.91 0.89 0.96
CA LEU A 144 -14.77 -0.16 1.99
C LEU A 144 -15.90 -0.18 3.02
N ASN A 145 -16.51 0.97 3.29
CA ASN A 145 -17.69 1.06 4.13
C ASN A 145 -18.97 0.72 3.37
N PHE A 146 -19.08 1.12 2.10
CA PHE A 146 -20.21 0.80 1.23
C PHE A 146 -20.40 -0.70 1.07
N GLU A 147 -19.33 -1.47 0.85
CA GLU A 147 -19.43 -2.94 0.76
C GLU A 147 -20.12 -3.53 2.01
N LYS A 148 -19.79 -3.04 3.19
CA LYS A 148 -20.40 -3.52 4.45
C LYS A 148 -21.85 -3.12 4.57
N LEU A 149 -22.16 -1.88 4.24
CA LEU A 149 -23.54 -1.39 4.24
C LEU A 149 -24.38 -2.20 3.26
N TYR A 150 -23.86 -2.45 2.06
CA TYR A 150 -24.51 -3.28 1.06
C TYR A 150 -24.74 -4.71 1.57
N PHE A 151 -23.71 -5.33 2.17
CA PHE A 151 -23.85 -6.65 2.80
C PHE A 151 -24.93 -6.63 3.89
N PHE A 152 -24.92 -5.64 4.77
CA PHE A 152 -25.91 -5.51 5.85
C PHE A 152 -27.34 -5.38 5.31
N ILE A 153 -27.56 -4.46 4.36
CA ILE A 153 -28.88 -4.22 3.74
C ILE A 153 -29.39 -5.48 3.03
N LYS A 154 -28.51 -6.19 2.29
CA LYS A 154 -28.89 -7.41 1.57
C LYS A 154 -29.33 -8.53 2.52
N ASN A 155 -28.65 -8.67 3.66
CA ASN A 155 -28.94 -9.72 4.63
C ASN A 155 -30.08 -9.37 5.61
N ILE A 156 -30.40 -8.08 5.81
CA ILE A 156 -31.62 -7.68 6.56
C ILE A 156 -32.89 -8.18 5.87
N LYS A 157 -32.93 -8.19 4.53
CA LYS A 157 -34.09 -8.68 3.77
C LYS A 157 -34.33 -10.19 3.88
N MET A 158 -33.52 -10.92 4.65
CA MET A 158 -33.68 -12.36 4.91
C MET A 158 -34.35 -12.67 6.27
N PHE A 159 -34.77 -11.66 7.02
CA PHE A 159 -35.66 -11.77 8.18
C PHE A 159 -36.97 -11.01 7.90
#